data_AF-A0A2V5J0D6-F1
#
_entry.id   AF-A0A2V5J0D6-F1
#
_cell.length_a   1.000
_cell.length_b   1.000
_cell.length_c   1.000
_cell.angle_alpha   90.00
_cell.angle_beta   90.00
_cell.angle_gamma   90.00
#
_symmetry.space_group_name_H-M   'P 1'
#
loop_
_entity.id
_entity.type
_entity.pdbx_description
1 polymer ?
#
loop_
_entity_poly.entity_id
_entity_poly.type
_entity_poly.pdbx_seq_one_letter_code
_entity_poly.pdbx_strand_id
1 'polypeptide(L)'
;MAGSKPHVLRWLRWVDDSKNNIKKIWRKLKACIRVSPEEPAVARLRTIETFSPSSSSSLRTLFVQPPLTSETSLSKATTLRSQLSIETFPVEIHTLILSFLSYEDLSSLIMASPIHYRVLRSGKKVLWDLITDSLRDLVPEAQAVYRSGQVKSAKARTKENIAEMVEEYRLSRLLSQEPPPRTTASTLNELSRILRFHYTVILPLVPRFTAWMHGNLPKEAELGLIQLTSPSQPKISPTEESRIIRALYRFQLCCHLFGNRDDDRPWGNDYDMTGYLDILQHLEATFYAWEIEEILCVYTFVQDLYPDIFDEARVGLDPMDFEMESKGKFRFYLMTCFYLEGTTAQGLWLLHKALREMEDKEHHAQLVEIMRERLTPESGFIGPQEVTSHIWFWNRLNEHGLTEKDLRSQAHEAFPFRGDHVPDPKGEFPPRAWTLMWHDTYSNLYGEWIPWELRSWGYVFWDAGRMETEAKEVLLWRWERSFDEDWDPRDEYDLADVRAIR
;
A
#
# COMPACT_ATOMS: atom_id res chain seq x y z
N MET A 1 34.21 -36.50 18.94
CA MET A 1 34.34 -36.28 17.48
C MET A 1 33.60 -37.39 16.75
N ALA A 2 32.47 -37.04 16.12
CA ALA A 2 31.63 -37.78 15.15
C ALA A 2 30.15 -37.62 15.54
N GLY A 3 29.37 -36.87 14.75
CA GLY A 3 27.91 -36.84 14.88
C GLY A 3 27.22 -35.54 14.48
N SER A 4 27.42 -35.02 13.26
CA SER A 4 26.62 -33.91 12.71
C SER A 4 26.59 -33.93 11.17
N LYS A 5 26.27 -35.10 10.59
CA LYS A 5 26.08 -35.30 9.15
C LYS A 5 24.63 -35.58 8.64
N PRO A 6 23.56 -35.75 9.46
CA PRO A 6 22.23 -36.01 8.88
C PRO A 6 21.56 -34.79 8.22
N HIS A 7 21.78 -33.57 8.74
CA HIS A 7 20.99 -32.39 8.34
C HIS A 7 21.41 -31.77 6.99
N VAL A 8 22.71 -31.79 6.66
CA VAL A 8 23.21 -31.28 5.37
C VAL A 8 22.75 -32.14 4.20
N LEU A 9 22.62 -33.46 4.40
CA LEU A 9 22.12 -34.38 3.38
C LEU A 9 20.61 -34.22 3.14
N ARG A 10 19.83 -33.81 4.15
CA ARG A 10 18.39 -33.52 4.03
C ARG A 10 18.15 -32.22 3.24
N TRP A 11 18.96 -31.20 3.51
CA TRP A 11 18.92 -29.92 2.78
C TRP A 11 19.34 -30.06 1.31
N LEU A 12 20.42 -30.81 1.01
CA LEU A 12 20.84 -31.06 -0.37
C LEU A 12 19.80 -31.87 -1.17
N ARG A 13 19.12 -32.83 -0.52
CA ARG A 13 18.06 -33.62 -1.15
C ARG A 13 16.83 -32.75 -1.48
N TRP A 14 16.47 -31.81 -0.60
CA TRP A 14 15.39 -30.85 -0.83
C TRP A 14 15.70 -29.85 -1.96
N VAL A 15 16.94 -29.33 -2.02
CA VAL A 15 17.38 -28.44 -3.12
C VAL A 15 17.32 -29.15 -4.48
N ASP A 16 17.66 -30.44 -4.54
CA ASP A 16 17.58 -31.22 -5.78
C ASP A 16 16.14 -31.56 -6.19
N ASP A 17 15.25 -31.82 -5.22
CA ASP A 17 13.82 -32.05 -5.49
C ASP A 17 13.12 -30.78 -5.98
N SER A 18 13.44 -29.61 -5.40
CA SER A 18 12.95 -28.30 -5.88
C SER A 18 13.44 -27.97 -7.29
N LYS A 19 14.71 -28.28 -7.62
CA LYS A 19 15.24 -28.13 -8.99
C LYS A 19 14.55 -29.05 -10.00
N ASN A 20 14.18 -30.27 -9.58
CA ASN A 20 13.46 -31.21 -10.43
C ASN A 20 12.00 -30.80 -10.67
N ASN A 21 11.33 -30.25 -9.65
CA ASN A 21 9.99 -29.67 -9.77
C ASN A 21 9.97 -28.45 -10.70
N ILE A 22 10.92 -27.53 -10.56
CA ILE A 22 11.07 -26.38 -11.45
C ILE A 22 11.35 -26.82 -12.90
N LYS A 23 12.21 -27.83 -13.11
CA LYS A 23 12.44 -28.41 -14.46
C LYS A 23 11.18 -29.08 -15.03
N LYS A 24 10.32 -29.68 -14.21
CA LYS A 24 9.06 -30.31 -14.62
C LYS A 24 8.03 -29.24 -15.05
N ILE A 25 7.96 -28.14 -14.32
CA ILE A 25 7.14 -26.96 -14.66
C ILE A 25 7.64 -26.33 -15.97
N TRP A 26 8.96 -26.16 -16.13
CA TRP A 26 9.56 -25.63 -17.36
C TRP A 26 9.34 -26.52 -18.59
N ARG A 27 9.30 -27.85 -18.42
CA ARG A 27 8.96 -28.79 -19.50
C ARG A 27 7.48 -28.71 -19.88
N LYS A 28 6.58 -28.55 -18.92
CA LYS A 28 5.15 -28.32 -19.18
C LYS A 28 4.93 -27.00 -19.93
N LEU A 29 5.60 -25.92 -19.52
CA LEU A 29 5.58 -24.63 -20.22
C LEU A 29 6.15 -24.73 -21.65
N LYS A 30 7.27 -25.43 -21.86
CA LYS A 30 7.82 -25.67 -23.21
C LYS A 30 6.92 -26.52 -24.10
N ALA A 31 6.11 -27.41 -23.53
CA ALA A 31 5.13 -28.21 -24.26
C ALA A 31 3.91 -27.34 -24.69
N CYS A 32 3.47 -26.42 -23.83
CA CYS A 32 2.41 -25.46 -24.16
C CYS A 32 2.83 -24.47 -25.27
N ILE A 33 4.11 -24.12 -25.36
CA ILE A 33 4.63 -23.15 -26.35
C ILE A 33 4.89 -23.80 -27.73
N ARG A 34 4.77 -25.14 -27.87
CA ARG A 34 5.13 -25.86 -29.12
C ARG A 34 3.95 -26.33 -29.97
N VAL A 35 2.73 -25.83 -29.76
CA VAL A 35 1.61 -26.09 -30.68
C VAL A 35 1.50 -24.96 -31.71
N SER A 36 2.08 -25.25 -32.87
CA SER A 36 1.90 -24.71 -34.23
C SER A 36 2.24 -23.24 -34.56
N PRO A 37 3.22 -23.01 -35.46
CA PRO A 37 3.34 -21.83 -36.31
C PRO A 37 2.69 -22.10 -37.68
N GLU A 38 1.73 -21.27 -38.10
CA GLU A 38 1.44 -21.05 -39.52
C GLU A 38 1.30 -19.55 -39.81
N GLU A 39 1.81 -19.19 -40.99
CA GLU A 39 2.32 -17.89 -41.44
C GLU A 39 1.27 -17.14 -42.33
N PRO A 40 1.57 -15.99 -42.98
CA PRO A 40 0.70 -14.81 -42.99
C PRO A 40 0.00 -14.52 -44.34
N ALA A 41 -1.04 -13.69 -44.32
CA ALA A 41 -1.65 -13.15 -45.54
C ALA A 41 -1.77 -11.61 -45.55
N VAL A 42 -0.93 -11.06 -46.42
CA VAL A 42 -0.80 -9.72 -47.01
C VAL A 42 -2.10 -9.07 -47.52
N ALA A 43 -2.14 -7.73 -47.36
CA ALA A 43 -2.80 -6.67 -48.16
C ALA A 43 -4.32 -6.43 -48.10
N ARG A 44 -4.68 -5.17 -47.78
CA ARG A 44 -5.23 -4.21 -48.78
C ARG A 44 -5.21 -2.75 -48.27
N LEU A 45 -4.49 -1.93 -49.03
CA LEU A 45 -4.55 -0.48 -49.09
C LEU A 45 -5.95 0.02 -49.49
N ARG A 46 -6.43 1.11 -48.88
CA ARG A 46 -7.15 2.18 -49.58
C ARG A 46 -6.84 3.55 -48.97
N THR A 47 -6.12 4.33 -49.75
CA THR A 47 -5.91 5.79 -49.69
C THR A 47 -7.05 6.47 -50.44
N ILE A 48 -7.67 7.52 -49.88
CA ILE A 48 -8.30 8.69 -50.56
C ILE A 48 -8.30 9.83 -49.50
N GLU A 49 -7.35 10.78 -49.55
CA GLU A 49 -7.47 12.15 -50.12
C GLU A 49 -8.54 13.03 -49.44
N THR A 50 -8.12 13.93 -48.53
CA THR A 50 -8.00 15.39 -48.72
C THR A 50 -9.27 16.09 -49.22
N PHE A 51 -9.88 16.94 -48.39
CA PHE A 51 -10.48 18.22 -48.82
C PHE A 51 -10.73 19.12 -47.59
N SER A 52 -9.88 20.14 -47.41
CA SER A 52 -10.27 21.42 -46.81
C SER A 52 -10.72 22.35 -47.94
N PRO A 53 -11.63 23.27 -47.66
CA PRO A 53 -11.34 24.65 -48.03
C PRO A 53 -11.67 25.67 -46.93
N SER A 54 -10.75 26.62 -46.83
CA SER A 54 -10.91 28.03 -46.42
C SER A 54 -12.26 28.64 -46.84
N SER A 55 -12.81 29.69 -46.23
CA SER A 55 -12.24 31.06 -46.22
C SER A 55 -13.16 32.03 -45.47
N SER A 56 -12.55 33.11 -44.92
CA SER A 56 -13.09 34.49 -44.75
C SER A 56 -14.27 34.67 -43.76
N SER A 57 -14.36 35.73 -42.95
CA SER A 57 -14.01 37.12 -43.21
C SER A 57 -13.81 37.93 -41.92
N SER A 58 -12.82 38.80 -41.96
CA SER A 58 -12.55 39.89 -41.02
C SER A 58 -13.64 40.96 -41.02
N LEU A 59 -13.86 41.63 -39.87
CA LEU A 59 -14.34 43.01 -39.82
C LEU A 59 -13.49 43.80 -38.82
N ARG A 60 -12.61 44.63 -39.38
CA ARG A 60 -12.02 45.82 -38.74
C ARG A 60 -12.95 47.01 -38.98
N THR A 61 -12.55 48.15 -38.41
CA THR A 61 -12.98 49.54 -38.66
C THR A 61 -14.25 49.99 -37.91
N LEU A 62 -14.32 51.13 -37.21
CA LEU A 62 -13.58 52.39 -37.24
C LEU A 62 -13.66 53.12 -35.87
N PHE A 63 -12.60 53.88 -35.58
CA PHE A 63 -12.53 54.96 -34.59
C PHE A 63 -13.56 56.06 -34.88
N VAL A 64 -14.23 56.56 -33.84
CA VAL A 64 -14.85 57.90 -33.80
C VAL A 64 -14.68 58.50 -32.39
N GLN A 65 -13.88 59.55 -32.26
CA GLN A 65 -13.97 60.59 -31.20
C GLN A 65 -15.03 61.63 -31.61
N PRO A 66 -15.74 62.35 -30.70
CA PRO A 66 -15.18 63.49 -29.92
C PRO A 66 -15.99 63.82 -28.62
N PRO A 67 -15.94 65.03 -27.99
CA PRO A 67 -14.85 65.99 -27.75
C PRO A 67 -14.61 66.30 -26.24
N LEU A 68 -13.57 67.09 -25.99
CA LEU A 68 -13.20 67.70 -24.70
C LEU A 68 -14.11 68.88 -24.28
N THR A 69 -13.96 69.24 -22.99
CA THR A 69 -14.51 70.38 -22.21
C THR A 69 -15.86 70.10 -21.54
N SER A 70 -16.08 70.25 -20.24
CA SER A 70 -15.56 71.25 -19.29
C SER A 70 -15.60 70.73 -17.84
N GLU A 71 -14.68 71.21 -17.03
CA GLU A 71 -14.58 71.03 -15.58
C GLU A 71 -15.84 71.48 -14.82
N THR A 72 -16.39 70.64 -13.93
CA THR A 72 -16.81 71.10 -12.59
C THR A 72 -17.06 69.93 -11.63
N SER A 73 -16.28 69.89 -10.55
CA SER A 73 -16.65 69.44 -9.20
C SER A 73 -17.40 68.10 -9.02
N LEU A 74 -16.65 67.01 -8.80
CA LEU A 74 -17.10 65.93 -7.91
C LEU A 74 -15.93 65.20 -7.24
N SER A 75 -15.01 65.95 -6.64
CA SER A 75 -13.82 65.42 -5.94
C SER A 75 -14.12 64.98 -4.49
N LYS A 76 -15.20 64.22 -4.24
CA LYS A 76 -15.54 63.76 -2.88
C LYS A 76 -16.30 62.43 -2.80
N ALA A 77 -16.09 61.52 -3.75
CA ALA A 77 -16.65 60.15 -3.67
C ALA A 77 -15.63 59.04 -4.00
N THR A 78 -14.33 59.33 -4.03
CA THR A 78 -13.30 58.35 -4.46
C THR A 78 -12.41 57.85 -3.32
N THR A 79 -12.64 58.30 -2.08
CA THR A 79 -11.78 57.98 -0.93
C THR A 79 -12.47 57.13 0.14
N LEU A 80 -13.37 56.22 -0.27
CA LEU A 80 -14.04 55.27 0.63
C LEU A 80 -14.18 53.86 0.04
N ARG A 81 -13.40 53.54 -1.01
CA ARG A 81 -12.94 52.18 -1.27
C ARG A 81 -11.57 52.01 -0.61
N SER A 82 -11.49 52.21 0.71
CA SER A 82 -10.44 51.57 1.47
C SER A 82 -10.65 50.08 1.25
N GLN A 83 -9.69 49.47 0.56
CA GLN A 83 -9.65 48.08 0.17
C GLN A 83 -10.11 47.22 1.35
N LEU A 84 -11.33 46.65 1.27
CA LEU A 84 -11.77 45.56 2.12
C LEU A 84 -10.88 44.37 1.76
N SER A 85 -9.70 44.32 2.37
CA SER A 85 -8.83 43.16 2.27
C SER A 85 -9.42 42.07 3.15
N ILE A 86 -9.45 40.83 2.65
CA ILE A 86 -9.87 39.65 3.42
C ILE A 86 -9.10 39.59 4.75
N GLU A 87 -7.87 40.09 4.77
CA GLU A 87 -6.99 40.18 5.94
C GLU A 87 -7.43 41.14 7.05
N THR A 88 -8.44 41.98 6.80
CA THR A 88 -8.99 42.93 7.79
C THR A 88 -10.20 42.37 8.54
N PHE A 89 -10.62 41.15 8.21
CA PHE A 89 -11.77 40.53 8.88
C PHE A 89 -11.46 40.15 10.33
N PRO A 90 -12.49 40.03 11.19
CA PRO A 90 -12.35 39.48 12.53
C PRO A 90 -11.82 38.04 12.49
N VAL A 91 -11.14 37.62 13.57
CA VAL A 91 -10.54 36.29 13.71
C VAL A 91 -11.58 35.15 13.56
N GLU A 92 -12.83 35.42 13.93
CA GLU A 92 -13.95 34.49 13.81
C GLU A 92 -14.26 34.19 12.34
N ILE A 93 -14.25 35.23 11.48
CA ILE A 93 -14.47 35.09 10.04
C ILE A 93 -13.28 34.37 9.40
N HIS A 94 -12.06 34.70 9.80
CA HIS A 94 -10.88 33.95 9.34
C HIS A 94 -10.95 32.47 9.73
N THR A 95 -11.35 32.16 10.96
CA THR A 95 -11.50 30.76 11.42
C THR A 95 -12.55 30.03 10.60
N LEU A 96 -13.67 30.70 10.31
CA LEU A 96 -14.75 30.15 9.50
C LEU A 96 -14.29 29.90 8.05
N ILE A 97 -13.59 30.86 7.44
CA ILE A 97 -12.97 30.68 6.12
C ILE A 97 -12.08 29.43 6.13
N LEU A 98 -11.15 29.33 7.09
CA LEU A 98 -10.22 28.21 7.16
C LEU A 98 -10.93 26.85 7.36
N SER A 99 -12.07 26.80 8.05
CA SER A 99 -12.84 25.56 8.24
C SER A 99 -13.58 25.05 7.00
N PHE A 100 -13.73 25.88 5.96
CA PHE A 100 -14.43 25.49 4.72
C PHE A 100 -13.47 25.12 3.57
N LEU A 101 -12.16 25.25 3.78
CA LEU A 101 -11.17 25.00 2.72
C LEU A 101 -10.80 23.53 2.63
N SER A 102 -10.54 23.07 1.41
CA SER A 102 -9.83 21.82 1.16
C SER A 102 -8.41 21.90 1.74
N TYR A 103 -7.73 20.76 1.91
CA TYR A 103 -6.33 20.77 2.35
C TYR A 103 -5.43 21.60 1.40
N GLU A 104 -5.65 21.50 0.10
CA GLU A 104 -4.87 22.20 -0.92
C GLU A 104 -5.08 23.72 -0.85
N ASP A 105 -6.34 24.16 -0.73
CA ASP A 105 -6.68 25.58 -0.60
C ASP A 105 -6.20 26.14 0.73
N LEU A 106 -6.35 25.37 1.82
CA LEU A 106 -5.86 25.72 3.14
C LEU A 106 -4.34 25.91 3.10
N SER A 107 -3.60 24.96 2.53
CA SER A 107 -2.14 25.01 2.38
C SER A 107 -1.72 26.22 1.54
N SER A 108 -2.41 26.48 0.44
CA SER A 108 -2.11 27.63 -0.44
C SER A 108 -2.36 28.96 0.28
N LEU A 109 -3.49 29.08 0.99
CA LEU A 109 -3.87 30.30 1.70
C LEU A 109 -2.93 30.63 2.87
N ILE A 110 -2.53 29.63 3.67
CA ILE A 110 -1.61 29.86 4.80
C ILE A 110 -0.20 30.23 4.33
N MET A 111 0.20 29.78 3.14
CA MET A 111 1.47 30.16 2.52
C MET A 111 1.40 31.57 1.92
N ALA A 112 0.24 31.96 1.38
CA ALA A 112 0.03 33.28 0.78
C ALA A 112 -0.24 34.39 1.81
N SER A 113 -0.81 34.08 2.98
CA SER A 113 -1.23 35.07 3.98
C SER A 113 -0.72 34.75 5.39
N PRO A 114 0.21 35.57 5.93
CA PRO A 114 0.72 35.44 7.30
C PRO A 114 -0.37 35.57 8.38
N ILE A 115 -1.47 36.28 8.07
CA ILE A 115 -2.60 36.45 8.99
C ILE A 115 -3.36 35.14 9.14
N HIS A 116 -3.72 34.50 8.03
CA HIS A 116 -4.37 33.19 8.05
C HIS A 116 -3.50 32.12 8.71
N TYR A 117 -2.18 32.14 8.48
CA TYR A 117 -1.24 31.29 9.21
C TYR A 117 -1.28 31.52 10.73
N ARG A 118 -1.35 32.78 11.18
CA ARG A 118 -1.45 33.11 12.60
C ARG A 118 -2.76 32.62 13.22
N VAL A 119 -3.88 32.78 12.51
CA VAL A 119 -5.19 32.29 12.95
C VAL A 119 -5.19 30.77 13.06
N LEU A 120 -4.65 30.07 12.07
CA LEU A 120 -4.51 28.61 12.12
C LEU A 120 -3.63 28.16 13.29
N ARG A 121 -2.51 28.87 13.53
CA ARG A 121 -1.59 28.57 14.65
C ARG A 121 -2.26 28.74 16.01
N SER A 122 -3.12 29.74 16.15
CA SER A 122 -3.91 29.99 17.35
C SER A 122 -5.10 29.03 17.51
N GLY A 123 -5.60 28.47 16.40
CA GLY A 123 -6.78 27.60 16.38
C GLY A 123 -6.51 26.23 15.75
N LYS A 124 -6.04 25.26 16.56
CA LYS A 124 -5.82 23.86 16.12
C LYS A 124 -7.10 23.13 15.70
N LYS A 125 -8.26 23.65 16.08
CA LYS A 125 -9.58 23.05 15.80
C LYS A 125 -9.80 22.85 14.31
N VAL A 126 -9.40 23.80 13.46
CA VAL A 126 -9.56 23.69 12.00
C VAL A 126 -8.85 22.45 11.45
N LEU A 127 -7.59 22.22 11.86
CA LEU A 127 -6.85 21.03 11.41
C LEU A 127 -7.42 19.75 11.97
N TRP A 128 -7.88 19.79 13.22
CA TRP A 128 -8.51 18.63 13.85
C TRP A 128 -9.80 18.23 13.14
N ASP A 129 -10.67 19.21 12.85
CA ASP A 129 -11.92 18.99 12.14
C ASP A 129 -11.62 18.42 10.73
N LEU A 130 -10.63 18.98 10.02
CA LEU A 130 -10.19 18.45 8.71
C LEU A 130 -9.66 17.01 8.80
N ILE A 131 -8.90 16.68 9.85
CA ILE A 131 -8.41 15.31 10.11
C ILE A 131 -9.58 14.38 10.37
N THR A 132 -10.50 14.74 11.25
CA THR A 132 -11.65 13.87 11.58
C THR A 132 -12.57 13.68 10.39
N ASP A 133 -12.73 14.70 9.55
CA ASP A 133 -13.57 14.61 8.35
C ASP A 133 -12.92 13.75 7.26
N SER A 134 -11.59 13.88 7.07
CA SER A 134 -10.83 13.15 6.04
C SER A 134 -10.56 11.70 6.43
N LEU A 135 -10.15 11.45 7.68
CA LEU A 135 -9.68 10.15 8.15
C LEU A 135 -10.75 9.35 8.90
N ARG A 136 -11.76 10.00 9.49
CA ARG A 136 -12.84 9.34 10.22
C ARG A 136 -12.33 8.36 11.28
N ASP A 137 -12.58 7.07 11.09
CA ASP A 137 -12.16 5.95 11.93
C ASP A 137 -10.66 5.61 11.80
N LEU A 138 -9.95 6.19 10.83
CA LEU A 138 -8.53 5.91 10.54
C LEU A 138 -7.55 6.86 11.26
N VAL A 139 -8.05 7.66 12.21
CA VAL A 139 -7.19 8.54 13.02
C VAL A 139 -6.14 7.75 13.82
N PRO A 140 -6.46 6.61 14.48
CA PRO A 140 -5.46 5.82 15.20
C PRO A 140 -4.32 5.33 14.31
N GLU A 141 -4.62 4.87 13.10
CA GLU A 141 -3.64 4.45 12.10
C GLU A 141 -2.71 5.59 11.70
N ALA A 142 -3.30 6.75 11.39
CA ALA A 142 -2.54 7.92 10.98
C ALA A 142 -1.62 8.44 12.11
N GLN A 143 -2.11 8.42 13.36
CA GLN A 143 -1.32 8.78 14.55
C GLN A 143 -0.18 7.79 14.79
N ALA A 144 -0.43 6.49 14.69
CA ALA A 144 0.60 5.46 14.86
C ALA A 144 1.73 5.60 13.83
N VAL A 145 1.37 5.85 12.56
CA VAL A 145 2.36 6.12 11.50
C VAL A 145 3.15 7.41 11.78
N TYR A 146 2.48 8.46 12.25
CA TYR A 146 3.15 9.71 12.61
C TYR A 146 4.17 9.54 13.74
N ARG A 147 3.77 8.86 14.82
CA ARG A 147 4.60 8.62 16.02
C ARG A 147 5.78 7.72 15.69
N SER A 148 5.54 6.57 15.06
CA SER A 148 6.60 5.66 14.63
C SER A 148 7.59 6.34 13.68
N GLY A 149 7.12 7.22 12.79
CA GLY A 149 7.98 7.99 11.88
C GLY A 149 8.84 9.08 12.55
N GLN A 150 8.63 9.40 13.84
CA GLN A 150 9.52 10.29 14.60
C GLN A 150 10.78 9.56 15.10
N VAL A 151 10.75 8.24 15.21
CA VAL A 151 11.88 7.42 15.65
C VAL A 151 12.84 7.25 14.48
N LYS A 152 13.70 8.26 14.28
CA LYS A 152 14.57 8.35 13.10
C LYS A 152 16.02 7.94 13.35
N SER A 153 16.43 7.74 14.59
CA SER A 153 17.81 7.37 14.91
C SER A 153 17.89 5.89 15.28
N ALA A 154 18.95 5.23 14.82
CA ALA A 154 19.25 3.85 15.16
C ALA A 154 19.28 3.59 16.67
N LYS A 155 19.72 4.58 17.45
CA LYS A 155 19.75 4.51 18.92
C LYS A 155 18.37 4.52 19.56
N ALA A 156 17.36 5.05 18.88
CA ALA A 156 16.00 5.15 19.40
C ALA A 156 15.10 4.00 18.93
N ARG A 157 15.55 3.17 17.99
CA ARG A 157 14.77 2.06 17.45
C ARG A 157 15.36 0.72 17.91
N THR A 158 15.25 0.47 19.21
CA THR A 158 15.61 -0.82 19.80
C THR A 158 14.42 -1.78 19.74
N LYS A 159 14.66 -3.08 19.97
CA LYS A 159 13.58 -4.09 20.06
C LYS A 159 12.54 -3.72 21.11
N GLU A 160 12.98 -3.17 22.24
CA GLU A 160 12.11 -2.75 23.35
C GLU A 160 11.23 -1.58 22.95
N ASN A 161 11.79 -0.58 22.27
CA ASN A 161 11.01 0.58 21.82
C ASN A 161 10.01 0.17 20.72
N ILE A 162 10.37 -0.79 19.86
CA ILE A 162 9.43 -1.36 18.88
C ILE A 162 8.29 -2.09 19.60
N ALA A 163 8.60 -2.92 20.60
CA ALA A 163 7.61 -3.62 21.39
C ALA A 163 6.66 -2.65 22.12
N GLU A 164 7.20 -1.55 22.68
CA GLU A 164 6.40 -0.50 23.32
C GLU A 164 5.48 0.20 22.31
N MET A 165 5.98 0.57 21.13
CA MET A 165 5.16 1.19 20.08
C MET A 165 4.07 0.25 19.55
N VAL A 166 4.37 -1.04 19.39
CA VAL A 166 3.40 -2.07 19.02
C VAL A 166 2.30 -2.17 20.07
N GLU A 167 2.67 -2.22 21.35
CA GLU A 167 1.70 -2.32 22.44
C GLU A 167 0.86 -1.04 22.58
N GLU A 168 1.46 0.15 22.44
CA GLU A 168 0.75 1.43 22.44
C GLU A 168 -0.30 1.48 21.32
N TYR A 169 0.08 1.05 20.10
CA TYR A 169 -0.85 0.99 18.98
C TYR A 169 -1.96 -0.03 19.23
N ARG A 170 -1.61 -1.24 19.72
CA ARG A 170 -2.58 -2.30 20.03
C ARG A 170 -3.61 -1.82 21.06
N LEU A 171 -3.18 -1.17 22.13
CA LEU A 171 -4.05 -0.58 23.15
C LEU A 171 -4.91 0.55 22.56
N SER A 172 -4.33 1.42 21.73
CA SER A 172 -5.08 2.49 21.06
C SER A 172 -6.22 1.94 20.20
N ARG A 173 -6.01 0.81 19.52
CA ARG A 173 -7.05 0.16 18.72
C ARG A 173 -8.20 -0.38 19.58
N LEU A 174 -7.89 -0.96 20.74
CA LEU A 174 -8.89 -1.48 21.67
C LEU A 174 -9.74 -0.37 22.31
N LEU A 175 -9.13 0.78 22.57
CA LEU A 175 -9.77 1.95 23.18
C LEU A 175 -10.58 2.79 22.17
N SER A 176 -10.37 2.62 20.87
CA SER A 176 -10.96 3.44 19.80
C SER A 176 -12.48 3.25 19.58
N GLN A 177 -13.19 2.52 20.47
CA GLN A 177 -14.66 2.44 20.44
C GLN A 177 -15.34 3.73 20.92
N GLU A 178 -14.60 4.64 21.55
CA GLU A 178 -15.08 5.99 21.86
C GLU A 178 -14.52 7.00 20.84
N PRO A 179 -15.31 7.99 20.38
CA PRO A 179 -14.78 9.04 19.52
C PRO A 179 -13.59 9.69 20.22
N PRO A 180 -12.44 9.86 19.53
CA PRO A 180 -11.24 10.36 20.17
C PRO A 180 -11.60 11.67 20.88
N PRO A 181 -11.37 11.77 22.20
CA PRO A 181 -11.71 12.98 22.92
C PRO A 181 -11.05 14.13 22.18
N ARG A 182 -11.77 15.24 21.96
CA ARG A 182 -11.26 16.48 21.34
C ARG A 182 -10.08 16.98 22.18
N THR A 183 -8.93 16.37 22.02
CA THR A 183 -7.86 16.44 22.99
C THR A 183 -6.96 17.57 22.59
N THR A 184 -6.82 18.49 23.53
CA THR A 184 -5.89 19.61 23.53
C THR A 184 -4.41 19.18 23.45
N ALA A 185 -4.14 17.87 23.57
CA ALA A 185 -2.80 17.27 23.56
C ALA A 185 -2.11 17.31 22.19
N SER A 186 -2.84 17.13 21.08
CA SER A 186 -2.22 17.07 19.75
C SER A 186 -1.57 18.41 19.37
N THR A 187 -0.34 18.36 18.88
CA THR A 187 0.38 19.59 18.49
C THR A 187 -0.04 20.04 17.09
N LEU A 188 0.00 21.34 16.79
CA LEU A 188 -0.29 21.84 15.44
C LEU A 188 0.58 21.16 14.38
N ASN A 189 1.87 21.00 14.70
CA ASN A 189 2.86 20.36 13.84
C ASN A 189 2.54 18.88 13.57
N GLU A 190 2.05 18.15 14.57
CA GLU A 190 1.58 16.77 14.41
C GLU A 190 0.41 16.69 13.44
N LEU A 191 -0.65 17.48 13.66
CA LEU A 191 -1.82 17.50 12.79
C LEU A 191 -1.45 17.87 11.34
N SER A 192 -0.61 18.91 11.17
CA SER A 192 -0.12 19.31 9.85
C SER A 192 0.68 18.21 9.15
N ARG A 193 1.51 17.45 9.88
CA ARG A 193 2.32 16.36 9.30
C ARG A 193 1.47 15.15 8.94
N ILE A 194 0.48 14.80 9.75
CA ILE A 194 -0.51 13.75 9.44
C ILE A 194 -1.27 14.10 8.16
N LEU A 195 -1.84 15.30 8.09
CA LEU A 195 -2.57 15.77 6.91
C LEU A 195 -1.68 15.78 5.67
N ARG A 196 -0.45 16.29 5.79
CA ARG A 196 0.47 16.30 4.66
C ARG A 196 0.72 14.88 4.15
N PHE A 197 1.04 13.94 5.02
CA PHE A 197 1.27 12.55 4.59
C PHE A 197 0.01 11.93 3.96
N HIS A 198 -1.17 12.19 4.53
CA HIS A 198 -2.43 11.71 3.98
C HIS A 198 -2.66 12.22 2.55
N TYR A 199 -2.60 13.54 2.35
CA TYR A 199 -2.94 14.17 1.08
C TYR A 199 -1.83 14.05 0.02
N THR A 200 -0.55 13.96 0.41
CA THR A 200 0.57 13.91 -0.55
C THR A 200 1.12 12.52 -0.79
N VAL A 201 0.70 11.50 -0.04
CA VAL A 201 1.20 10.12 -0.23
C VAL A 201 0.04 9.12 -0.28
N ILE A 202 -0.81 9.10 0.74
CA ILE A 202 -1.87 8.09 0.84
C ILE A 202 -2.93 8.27 -0.25
N LEU A 203 -3.58 9.44 -0.31
CA LEU A 203 -4.65 9.70 -1.28
C LEU A 203 -4.20 9.54 -2.74
N PRO A 204 -3.00 9.99 -3.17
CA PRO A 204 -2.52 9.74 -4.52
C PRO A 204 -2.26 8.26 -4.85
N LEU A 205 -2.00 7.41 -3.84
CA LEU A 205 -1.77 5.98 -4.03
C LEU A 205 -3.07 5.17 -4.10
N VAL A 206 -4.15 5.61 -3.45
CA VAL A 206 -5.47 4.93 -3.49
C VAL A 206 -5.97 4.65 -4.92
N PRO A 207 -6.04 5.64 -5.86
CA PRO A 207 -6.51 5.37 -7.21
C PRO A 207 -5.53 4.49 -8.00
N ARG A 208 -4.23 4.57 -7.74
CA ARG A 208 -3.23 3.70 -8.38
C ARG A 208 -3.39 2.24 -7.94
N PHE A 209 -3.53 2.04 -6.63
CA PHE A 209 -3.79 0.73 -6.05
C PHE A 209 -5.09 0.13 -6.59
N THR A 210 -6.15 0.94 -6.61
CA THR A 210 -7.46 0.57 -7.17
C THR A 210 -7.36 0.17 -8.64
N ALA A 211 -6.70 0.99 -9.46
CA ALA A 211 -6.48 0.69 -10.88
C ALA A 211 -5.66 -0.59 -11.09
N TRP A 212 -4.65 -0.83 -10.26
CA TRP A 212 -3.86 -2.07 -10.29
C TRP A 212 -4.71 -3.30 -9.94
N MET A 213 -5.47 -3.27 -8.84
CA MET A 213 -6.38 -4.37 -8.46
C MET A 213 -7.37 -4.69 -9.58
N HIS A 214 -8.01 -3.65 -10.13
CA HIS A 214 -8.96 -3.82 -11.23
C HIS A 214 -8.28 -4.24 -12.53
N GLY A 215 -7.03 -3.87 -12.79
CA GLY A 215 -6.28 -4.33 -13.96
C GLY A 215 -5.92 -5.82 -13.91
N ASN A 216 -5.83 -6.38 -12.71
CA ASN A 216 -5.59 -7.81 -12.51
C ASN A 216 -6.88 -8.65 -12.55
N LEU A 217 -8.05 -8.05 -12.33
CA LEU A 217 -9.35 -8.73 -12.36
C LEU A 217 -9.73 -9.31 -13.76
N PRO A 218 -9.55 -8.60 -14.90
CA PRO A 218 -9.84 -9.14 -16.23
C PRO A 218 -8.94 -10.32 -16.64
N LYS A 219 -7.67 -10.35 -16.18
CA LYS A 219 -6.77 -11.49 -16.42
C LYS A 219 -7.33 -12.78 -15.81
N GLU A 220 -8.14 -12.65 -14.75
CA GLU A 220 -8.86 -13.75 -14.11
C GLU A 220 -10.10 -14.18 -14.91
N ALA A 221 -10.83 -13.23 -15.48
CA ALA A 221 -12.02 -13.49 -16.30
C ALA A 221 -11.71 -14.01 -17.71
N GLU A 222 -10.56 -13.63 -18.30
CA GLU A 222 -10.09 -14.08 -19.62
C GLU A 222 -9.82 -15.59 -19.70
N LEU A 223 -9.71 -16.28 -18.57
CA LEU A 223 -9.67 -17.74 -18.50
C LEU A 223 -11.02 -18.41 -18.82
N GLY A 224 -12.06 -17.62 -19.14
CA GLY A 224 -13.36 -18.10 -19.61
C GLY A 224 -14.27 -18.62 -18.51
N LEU A 225 -14.01 -18.22 -17.26
CA LEU A 225 -14.61 -18.85 -16.08
C LEU A 225 -15.84 -18.12 -15.55
N ILE A 226 -16.02 -16.79 -15.78
CA ILE A 226 -17.14 -15.99 -15.22
C ILE A 226 -17.54 -14.83 -16.15
N GLN A 227 -18.84 -14.49 -16.17
CA GLN A 227 -19.38 -13.30 -16.85
C GLN A 227 -19.19 -12.04 -16.00
N LEU A 228 -18.17 -11.24 -16.31
CA LEU A 228 -18.09 -9.87 -15.77
C LEU A 228 -19.20 -9.01 -16.40
N THR A 229 -20.16 -8.54 -15.61
CA THR A 229 -21.14 -7.54 -16.06
C THR A 229 -20.46 -6.20 -16.29
N SER A 230 -20.15 -5.91 -17.56
CA SER A 230 -19.74 -4.64 -18.17
C SER A 230 -18.59 -3.83 -17.55
N PRO A 231 -17.58 -3.42 -18.35
CA PRO A 231 -16.46 -2.60 -17.91
C PRO A 231 -16.84 -1.12 -17.87
N SER A 232 -17.72 -0.72 -16.95
CA SER A 232 -17.82 0.69 -16.56
C SER A 232 -17.01 0.87 -15.29
N GLN A 233 -15.93 1.67 -15.37
CA GLN A 233 -15.03 2.10 -14.27
C GLN A 233 -15.61 1.78 -12.89
N PRO A 234 -15.17 0.68 -12.23
CA PRO A 234 -15.74 0.28 -10.96
C PRO A 234 -15.42 1.36 -9.93
N LYS A 235 -16.45 2.14 -9.58
CA LYS A 235 -16.38 3.10 -8.50
C LYS A 235 -16.24 2.31 -7.21
N ILE A 236 -15.10 2.38 -6.55
CA ILE A 236 -14.93 1.76 -5.23
C ILE A 236 -15.94 2.35 -4.24
N SER A 237 -16.48 1.51 -3.37
CA SER A 237 -17.38 1.98 -2.32
C SER A 237 -16.58 2.67 -1.21
N PRO A 238 -17.23 3.52 -0.38
CA PRO A 238 -16.57 4.13 0.77
C PRO A 238 -15.96 3.11 1.75
N THR A 239 -16.52 1.91 1.83
CA THR A 239 -16.00 0.80 2.63
C THR A 239 -14.67 0.31 2.08
N GLU A 240 -14.62 0.03 0.77
CA GLU A 240 -13.42 -0.44 0.09
C GLU A 240 -12.30 0.61 0.16
N GLU A 241 -12.65 1.88 -0.08
CA GLU A 241 -11.73 3.00 0.03
C GLU A 241 -11.13 3.10 1.44
N SER A 242 -11.96 3.03 2.49
CA SER A 242 -11.48 3.05 3.87
C SER A 242 -10.54 1.88 4.17
N ARG A 243 -10.86 0.66 3.71
CA ARG A 243 -9.99 -0.52 3.86
C ARG A 243 -8.64 -0.34 3.16
N ILE A 244 -8.63 0.20 1.94
CA ILE A 244 -7.40 0.48 1.19
C ILE A 244 -6.54 1.51 1.94
N ILE A 245 -7.13 2.64 2.35
CA ILE A 245 -6.42 3.68 3.10
C ILE A 245 -5.84 3.10 4.40
N ARG A 246 -6.62 2.30 5.12
CA ARG A 246 -6.20 1.62 6.35
C ARG A 246 -5.00 0.68 6.09
N ALA A 247 -5.06 -0.13 5.05
CA ALA A 247 -3.98 -1.03 4.68
C ALA A 247 -2.69 -0.28 4.29
N LEU A 248 -2.81 0.83 3.55
CA LEU A 248 -1.67 1.69 3.21
C LEU A 248 -1.01 2.26 4.48
N TYR A 249 -1.79 2.73 5.45
CA TYR A 249 -1.25 3.17 6.73
C TYR A 249 -0.58 2.04 7.51
N ARG A 250 -1.21 0.86 7.60
CA ARG A 250 -0.65 -0.30 8.31
C ARG A 250 0.64 -0.78 7.65
N PHE A 251 0.70 -0.81 6.33
CA PHE A 251 1.91 -1.09 5.58
C PHE A 251 3.02 -0.07 5.89
N GLN A 252 2.70 1.23 5.90
CA GLN A 252 3.66 2.27 6.28
C GLN A 252 4.13 2.11 7.74
N LEU A 253 3.24 1.72 8.65
CA LEU A 253 3.57 1.42 10.04
C LEU A 253 4.58 0.26 10.10
N CYS A 254 4.33 -0.83 9.37
CA CYS A 254 5.28 -1.93 9.27
C CYS A 254 6.63 -1.48 8.69
N CYS A 255 6.66 -0.59 7.71
CA CYS A 255 7.91 -0.01 7.20
C CYS A 255 8.68 0.74 8.30
N HIS A 256 7.99 1.51 9.16
CA HIS A 256 8.62 2.21 10.27
C HIS A 256 9.07 1.30 11.41
N LEU A 257 8.33 0.22 11.69
CA LEU A 257 8.61 -0.68 12.81
C LEU A 257 9.66 -1.74 12.41
N PHE A 258 9.51 -2.34 11.23
CA PHE A 258 10.26 -3.52 10.81
C PHE A 258 11.21 -3.28 9.63
N GLY A 259 11.10 -2.15 8.91
CA GLY A 259 11.97 -1.89 7.77
C GLY A 259 13.39 -1.43 8.15
N ASN A 260 14.43 -2.05 7.59
CA ASN A 260 15.81 -1.71 7.95
C ASN A 260 16.30 -0.47 7.19
N ARG A 261 16.75 0.55 7.93
CA ARG A 261 17.56 1.64 7.35
C ARG A 261 19.03 1.27 7.56
N ASP A 262 19.92 1.65 6.66
CA ASP A 262 21.30 1.12 6.60
C ASP A 262 22.08 1.15 7.93
N ASP A 263 21.81 2.12 8.81
CA ASP A 263 22.45 2.26 10.13
C ASP A 263 21.59 1.74 11.32
N ASP A 264 20.37 1.28 11.06
CA ASP A 264 19.29 1.06 12.03
C ASP A 264 18.67 -0.33 11.86
N ARG A 265 19.39 -1.33 12.37
CA ARG A 265 18.97 -2.74 12.40
C ARG A 265 18.73 -3.17 13.84
N PRO A 266 17.50 -3.06 14.37
CA PRO A 266 17.17 -3.42 15.76
C PRO A 266 17.48 -4.89 16.07
N TRP A 267 17.40 -5.73 15.03
CA TRP A 267 17.69 -7.16 15.10
C TRP A 267 19.14 -7.50 14.68
N GLY A 268 19.99 -6.50 14.49
CA GLY A 268 21.41 -6.65 14.17
C GLY A 268 21.71 -6.99 12.71
N ASN A 269 23.00 -7.18 12.41
CA ASN A 269 23.49 -7.79 11.17
C ASN A 269 23.49 -9.32 11.23
N ASP A 270 23.02 -9.88 12.35
CA ASP A 270 22.97 -11.31 12.48
C ASP A 270 21.96 -11.82 11.44
N TYR A 271 22.49 -12.57 10.49
CA TYR A 271 21.74 -13.52 9.68
C TYR A 271 21.07 -14.61 10.56
N ASP A 272 21.13 -14.48 11.89
CA ASP A 272 20.35 -15.30 12.80
C ASP A 272 18.88 -14.98 12.61
N MET A 273 18.23 -16.02 12.11
CA MET A 273 16.81 -16.33 12.00
C MET A 273 15.88 -15.76 13.11
N THR A 274 16.42 -15.31 14.24
CA THR A 274 15.68 -14.74 15.38
C THR A 274 14.97 -13.42 15.04
N GLY A 275 15.53 -12.59 14.15
CA GLY A 275 14.90 -11.31 13.78
C GLY A 275 13.56 -11.48 13.08
N TYR A 276 13.45 -12.47 12.20
CA TYR A 276 12.20 -12.81 11.52
C TYR A 276 11.10 -13.25 12.49
N LEU A 277 11.49 -14.01 13.51
CA LEU A 277 10.58 -14.52 14.51
C LEU A 277 10.01 -13.40 15.38
N ASP A 278 10.85 -12.46 15.82
CA ASP A 278 10.43 -11.29 16.57
C ASP A 278 9.43 -10.43 15.75
N ILE A 279 9.71 -10.20 14.46
CA ILE A 279 8.81 -9.44 13.58
C ILE A 279 7.47 -10.17 13.42
N LEU A 280 7.49 -11.49 13.19
CA LEU A 280 6.29 -12.30 13.04
C LEU A 280 5.42 -12.24 14.30
N GLN A 281 6.02 -12.34 15.48
CA GLN A 281 5.31 -12.22 16.76
C GLN A 281 4.67 -10.85 16.92
N HIS A 282 5.39 -9.77 16.58
CA HIS A 282 4.82 -8.43 16.61
C HIS A 282 3.65 -8.27 15.64
N LEU A 283 3.72 -8.86 14.44
CA LEU A 283 2.60 -8.87 13.49
C LEU A 283 1.39 -9.61 14.05
N GLU A 284 1.57 -10.83 14.55
CA GLU A 284 0.49 -11.66 15.11
C GLU A 284 -0.14 -11.05 16.38
N ALA A 285 0.66 -10.34 17.18
CA ALA A 285 0.18 -9.62 18.36
C ALA A 285 -0.62 -8.36 17.99
N THR A 286 -0.29 -7.71 16.86
CA THR A 286 -0.89 -6.45 16.45
C THR A 286 -2.13 -6.63 15.58
N PHE A 287 -2.13 -7.63 14.71
CA PHE A 287 -3.07 -7.77 13.60
C PHE A 287 -3.76 -9.14 13.61
N TYR A 288 -4.97 -9.19 13.04
CA TYR A 288 -5.59 -10.46 12.65
C TYR A 288 -5.07 -10.94 11.29
N ALA A 289 -5.20 -12.23 11.00
CA ALA A 289 -4.71 -12.84 9.76
C ALA A 289 -5.19 -12.12 8.49
N TRP A 290 -6.47 -11.73 8.42
CA TRP A 290 -7.00 -10.95 7.28
C TRP A 290 -6.44 -9.53 7.20
N GLU A 291 -6.07 -8.92 8.32
CA GLU A 291 -5.42 -7.59 8.35
C GLU A 291 -3.96 -7.69 7.90
N ILE A 292 -3.28 -8.80 8.21
CA ILE A 292 -1.97 -9.12 7.65
C ILE A 292 -2.09 -9.29 6.13
N GLU A 293 -3.13 -9.96 5.65
CA GLU A 293 -3.40 -10.06 4.20
C GLU A 293 -3.71 -8.72 3.53
N GLU A 294 -4.42 -7.80 4.19
CA GLU A 294 -4.56 -6.41 3.70
C GLU A 294 -3.18 -5.75 3.48
N ILE A 295 -2.27 -5.90 4.46
CA ILE A 295 -0.89 -5.37 4.38
C ILE A 295 -0.10 -6.07 3.26
N LEU A 296 -0.23 -7.38 3.13
CA LEU A 296 0.45 -8.17 2.11
C LEU A 296 -0.04 -7.86 0.70
N CYS A 297 -1.32 -7.54 0.50
CA CYS A 297 -1.81 -7.06 -0.79
C CYS A 297 -1.16 -5.73 -1.18
N VAL A 298 -0.98 -4.81 -0.22
CA VAL A 298 -0.21 -3.57 -0.45
C VAL A 298 1.23 -3.91 -0.79
N TYR A 299 1.87 -4.83 -0.06
CA TYR A 299 3.23 -5.28 -0.36
C TYR A 299 3.34 -5.85 -1.78
N THR A 300 2.41 -6.70 -2.22
CA THR A 300 2.36 -7.23 -3.60
C THR A 300 2.22 -6.12 -4.64
N PHE A 301 1.35 -5.13 -4.40
CA PHE A 301 1.25 -3.96 -5.27
C PHE A 301 2.59 -3.20 -5.37
N VAL A 302 3.27 -3.00 -4.24
CA VAL A 302 4.58 -2.34 -4.22
C VAL A 302 5.63 -3.18 -4.95
N GLN A 303 5.63 -4.50 -4.74
CA GLN A 303 6.52 -5.44 -5.41
C GLN A 303 6.32 -5.47 -6.93
N ASP A 304 5.10 -5.32 -7.41
CA ASP A 304 4.80 -5.30 -8.85
C ASP A 304 5.29 -4.00 -9.52
N LEU A 305 5.34 -2.89 -8.79
CA LEU A 305 5.73 -1.59 -9.34
C LEU A 305 7.24 -1.33 -9.37
N TYR A 306 7.98 -1.83 -8.36
CA TYR A 306 9.42 -1.58 -8.29
C TYR A 306 10.24 -2.13 -9.46
N PRO A 307 9.93 -3.29 -10.08
CA PRO A 307 10.64 -3.76 -11.27
C PRO A 307 10.67 -2.74 -12.41
N ASP A 308 9.55 -2.04 -12.66
CA ASP A 308 9.48 -1.00 -13.69
C ASP A 308 10.31 0.24 -13.29
N ILE A 309 10.21 0.66 -12.02
CA ILE A 309 11.02 1.76 -11.45
C ILE A 309 12.52 1.43 -11.57
N PHE A 310 12.88 0.18 -11.26
CA PHE A 310 14.25 -0.33 -11.35
C PHE A 310 14.76 -0.33 -12.78
N ASP A 311 13.98 -0.81 -13.75
CA ASP A 311 14.43 -0.81 -15.15
C ASP A 311 14.62 0.61 -15.69
N GLU A 312 13.72 1.53 -15.33
CA GLU A 312 13.85 2.94 -15.72
C GLU A 312 15.11 3.56 -15.09
N ALA A 313 15.30 3.44 -13.77
CA ALA A 313 16.46 4.01 -13.09
C ALA A 313 17.80 3.36 -13.49
N ARG A 314 17.78 2.11 -13.98
CA ARG A 314 18.97 1.33 -14.34
C ARG A 314 19.89 2.04 -15.33
N VAL A 315 19.36 2.89 -16.20
CA VAL A 315 20.13 3.57 -17.25
C VAL A 315 21.12 4.58 -16.66
N GLY A 316 20.73 5.28 -15.58
CA GLY A 316 21.56 6.30 -14.92
C GLY A 316 22.24 5.85 -13.63
N LEU A 317 21.86 4.69 -13.10
CA LEU A 317 22.67 4.01 -12.09
C LEU A 317 23.92 3.49 -12.80
N ASP A 318 25.06 4.17 -12.56
CA ASP A 318 26.40 3.67 -12.89
C ASP A 318 26.44 2.18 -12.54
N PRO A 319 27.09 1.29 -13.32
CA PRO A 319 27.35 -0.06 -12.85
C PRO A 319 27.97 0.07 -11.46
N MET A 320 27.13 -0.10 -10.43
CA MET A 320 27.56 -0.49 -9.11
C MET A 320 28.73 -1.43 -9.35
N ASP A 321 29.86 -1.18 -8.68
CA ASP A 321 31.15 -1.90 -8.76
C ASP A 321 31.06 -3.43 -8.54
N PHE A 322 29.92 -4.07 -8.82
CA PHE A 322 29.82 -5.44 -9.25
C PHE A 322 30.61 -5.62 -10.56
N GLU A 323 31.92 -5.85 -10.42
CA GLU A 323 32.81 -6.42 -11.43
C GLU A 323 32.34 -7.82 -11.88
N MET A 324 31.13 -7.92 -12.42
CA MET A 324 30.63 -9.14 -13.02
C MET A 324 30.16 -8.82 -14.43
N GLU A 325 30.92 -9.31 -15.42
CA GLU A 325 30.70 -9.29 -16.88
C GLU A 325 29.40 -10.02 -17.31
N SER A 326 28.30 -9.83 -16.58
CA SER A 326 27.04 -10.51 -16.81
C SER A 326 26.11 -9.64 -17.66
N LYS A 327 25.64 -10.23 -18.77
CA LYS A 327 24.71 -9.60 -19.72
C LYS A 327 23.43 -9.15 -19.01
N GLY A 328 22.88 -7.99 -19.42
CA GLY A 328 21.87 -7.19 -18.70
C GLY A 328 20.64 -7.87 -18.09
N LYS A 329 20.23 -9.08 -18.54
CA LYS A 329 19.16 -9.85 -17.88
C LYS A 329 19.54 -10.39 -16.49
N PHE A 330 20.80 -10.76 -16.30
CA PHE A 330 21.29 -11.21 -14.99
C PHE A 330 21.37 -10.03 -14.01
N ARG A 331 21.78 -8.85 -14.49
CA ARG A 331 21.83 -7.61 -13.70
C ARG A 331 20.45 -7.14 -13.24
N PHE A 332 19.42 -7.23 -14.08
CA PHE A 332 18.04 -6.94 -13.70
C PHE A 332 17.55 -7.89 -12.61
N TYR A 333 17.79 -9.19 -12.77
CA TYR A 333 17.47 -10.20 -11.76
C TYR A 333 18.15 -9.91 -10.42
N LEU A 334 19.42 -9.51 -10.42
CA LEU A 334 20.12 -9.11 -9.20
C LEU A 334 19.48 -7.87 -8.56
N MET A 335 19.08 -6.86 -9.33
CA MET A 335 18.49 -5.65 -8.74
C MET A 335 17.15 -5.95 -8.06
N THR A 336 16.30 -6.75 -8.71
CA THR A 336 15.03 -7.18 -8.12
C THR A 336 15.25 -8.11 -6.93
N CYS A 337 16.15 -9.09 -7.01
CA CYS A 337 16.36 -10.01 -5.88
C CYS A 337 17.06 -9.35 -4.68
N PHE A 338 18.04 -8.47 -4.91
CA PHE A 338 18.86 -7.92 -3.83
C PHE A 338 18.33 -6.63 -3.24
N TYR A 339 17.56 -5.81 -3.98
CA TYR A 339 17.18 -4.48 -3.48
C TYR A 339 15.67 -4.28 -3.33
N LEU A 340 14.83 -5.16 -3.89
CA LEU A 340 13.37 -4.97 -3.85
C LEU A 340 12.86 -4.86 -2.43
N GLU A 341 13.25 -5.80 -1.57
CA GLU A 341 12.74 -5.87 -0.21
C GLU A 341 13.20 -4.68 0.65
N GLY A 342 14.50 -4.41 0.69
CA GLY A 342 15.05 -3.28 1.46
C GLY A 342 14.54 -1.93 0.96
N THR A 343 14.39 -1.76 -0.36
CA THR A 343 13.81 -0.53 -0.94
C THR A 343 12.32 -0.42 -0.63
N THR A 344 11.58 -1.53 -0.66
CA THR A 344 10.16 -1.59 -0.27
C THR A 344 9.96 -1.20 1.20
N ALA A 345 10.85 -1.66 2.07
CA ALA A 345 10.84 -1.37 3.50
C ALA A 345 11.06 0.11 3.84
N GLN A 346 11.51 0.96 2.89
CA GLN A 346 11.61 2.40 3.09
C GLN A 346 10.25 3.12 3.14
N GLY A 347 9.18 2.45 2.69
CA GLY A 347 7.80 2.90 2.79
C GLY A 347 7.25 3.65 1.59
N LEU A 348 5.96 3.99 1.70
CA LEU A 348 5.12 4.50 0.62
C LEU A 348 5.54 5.87 0.10
N TRP A 349 6.20 6.69 0.93
CA TRP A 349 6.72 7.98 0.46
C TRP A 349 7.76 7.81 -0.64
N LEU A 350 8.67 6.83 -0.51
CA LEU A 350 9.69 6.58 -1.52
C LEU A 350 9.04 6.08 -2.82
N LEU A 351 8.13 5.11 -2.70
CA LEU A 351 7.37 4.58 -3.83
C LEU A 351 6.63 5.70 -4.57
N HIS A 352 5.83 6.51 -3.85
CA HIS A 352 5.07 7.59 -4.47
C HIS A 352 5.97 8.61 -5.16
N LYS A 353 7.11 8.96 -4.53
CA LYS A 353 8.08 9.88 -5.12
C LYS A 353 8.68 9.30 -6.40
N ALA A 354 9.12 8.05 -6.38
CA ALA A 354 9.70 7.38 -7.55
C ALA A 354 8.70 7.28 -8.71
N LEU A 355 7.45 6.89 -8.43
CA LEU A 355 6.39 6.86 -9.45
C LEU A 355 6.14 8.23 -10.09
N ARG A 356 6.12 9.30 -9.28
CA ARG A 356 5.92 10.66 -9.77
C ARG A 356 7.04 11.09 -10.72
N GLU A 357 8.29 10.83 -10.34
CA GLU A 357 9.44 11.17 -11.18
C GLU A 357 9.56 10.27 -12.43
N MET A 358 9.06 9.03 -12.37
CA MET A 358 9.01 8.13 -13.53
C MET A 358 8.00 8.60 -14.59
N GLU A 359 6.89 9.22 -14.17
CA GLU A 359 5.89 9.79 -15.09
C GLU A 359 6.39 11.08 -15.75
N ASP A 360 7.27 11.81 -15.07
CA ASP A 360 7.87 13.04 -15.55
C ASP A 360 9.15 12.77 -16.35
N LYS A 361 8.97 12.58 -17.66
CA LYS A 361 10.07 12.26 -18.59
C LYS A 361 11.19 13.30 -18.64
N GLU A 362 10.95 14.54 -18.20
CA GLU A 362 11.98 15.58 -18.15
C GLU A 362 12.89 15.45 -16.92
N HIS A 363 12.45 14.70 -15.90
CA HIS A 363 13.11 14.56 -14.60
C HIS A 363 13.69 13.17 -14.32
N HIS A 364 13.98 12.38 -15.36
CA HIS A 364 14.62 11.06 -15.21
C HIS A 364 15.90 11.08 -14.35
N ALA A 365 16.69 12.17 -14.41
CA ALA A 365 17.86 12.33 -13.55
C ALA A 365 17.50 12.35 -12.05
N GLN A 366 16.37 12.94 -11.68
CA GLN A 366 15.89 12.96 -10.29
C GLN A 366 15.48 11.57 -9.83
N LEU A 367 14.82 10.79 -10.68
CA LEU A 367 14.52 9.38 -10.38
C LEU A 367 15.81 8.61 -10.08
N VAL A 368 16.82 8.75 -10.92
CA VAL A 368 18.12 8.09 -10.75
C VAL A 368 18.79 8.50 -9.43
N GLU A 369 18.82 9.79 -9.10
CA GLU A 369 19.38 10.26 -7.81
C GLU A 369 18.60 9.70 -6.62
N ILE A 370 17.26 9.71 -6.68
CA ILE A 370 16.41 9.15 -5.62
C ILE A 370 16.74 7.67 -5.41
N MET A 371 16.80 6.90 -6.49
CA MET A 371 17.09 5.48 -6.40
C MET A 371 18.53 5.25 -5.92
N ARG A 372 19.51 6.02 -6.40
CA ARG A 372 20.90 5.91 -5.93
C ARG A 372 21.04 6.15 -4.43
N GLU A 373 20.34 7.17 -3.90
CA GLU A 373 20.36 7.50 -2.47
C GLU A 373 19.56 6.53 -1.60
N ARG A 374 18.63 5.75 -2.18
CA ARG A 374 17.59 5.02 -1.44
C ARG A 374 17.51 3.53 -1.77
N LEU A 375 18.38 3.02 -2.64
CA LEU A 375 18.51 1.59 -2.85
C LEU A 375 19.11 0.96 -1.60
N THR A 376 18.33 0.12 -0.94
CA THR A 376 18.75 -0.59 0.27
C THR A 376 18.74 -2.09 -0.02
N PRO A 377 19.82 -2.82 0.30
CA PRO A 377 19.89 -4.26 0.08
C PRO A 377 18.88 -5.02 0.96
N GLU A 378 18.66 -6.29 0.60
CA GLU A 378 17.79 -7.26 1.28
C GLU A 378 17.99 -7.21 2.80
N SER A 379 16.86 -7.21 3.50
CA SER A 379 16.86 -6.84 4.91
C SER A 379 15.95 -7.69 5.79
N GLY A 380 15.15 -8.57 5.21
CA GLY A 380 14.12 -9.29 5.94
C GLY A 380 12.96 -8.38 6.36
N PHE A 381 11.87 -8.46 5.63
CA PHE A 381 10.68 -7.62 5.76
C PHE A 381 9.42 -8.50 5.64
N ILE A 382 8.25 -7.87 5.71
CA ILE A 382 6.97 -8.52 5.95
C ILE A 382 6.40 -9.33 4.77
N GLY A 383 7.18 -9.65 3.74
CA GLY A 383 6.65 -10.31 2.54
C GLY A 383 6.24 -11.78 2.74
N PRO A 384 5.47 -12.36 1.79
CA PRO A 384 4.92 -13.72 1.86
C PRO A 384 5.97 -14.82 1.70
N GLN A 385 7.09 -14.55 1.03
CA GLN A 385 8.22 -15.49 0.93
C GLN A 385 9.29 -15.22 2.01
N GLU A 386 9.10 -14.14 2.76
CA GLU A 386 9.99 -13.59 3.76
C GLU A 386 9.40 -13.87 5.15
N VAL A 387 9.20 -12.87 6.02
CA VAL A 387 8.71 -13.06 7.41
C VAL A 387 7.42 -13.89 7.50
N THR A 388 6.52 -13.77 6.53
CA THR A 388 5.20 -14.43 6.58
C THR A 388 5.14 -15.75 5.81
N SER A 389 6.30 -16.32 5.48
CA SER A 389 6.39 -17.66 4.88
C SER A 389 5.99 -18.77 5.87
N HIS A 390 5.57 -19.93 5.33
CA HIS A 390 5.21 -21.09 6.15
C HIS A 390 6.40 -21.54 7.03
N ILE A 391 7.63 -21.36 6.54
CA ILE A 391 8.86 -21.71 7.27
C ILE A 391 8.94 -20.97 8.62
N TRP A 392 8.68 -19.66 8.63
CA TRP A 392 8.74 -18.88 9.87
C TRP A 392 7.56 -19.14 10.79
N PHE A 393 6.39 -19.41 10.23
CA PHE A 393 5.25 -19.90 11.01
C PHE A 393 5.60 -21.20 11.76
N TRP A 394 6.22 -22.17 11.09
CA TRP A 394 6.67 -23.41 11.72
C TRP A 394 7.76 -23.18 12.76
N ASN A 395 8.72 -22.30 12.49
CA ASN A 395 9.74 -21.93 13.48
C ASN A 395 9.10 -21.30 14.73
N ARG A 396 8.10 -20.43 14.54
CA ARG A 396 7.32 -19.83 15.62
C ARG A 396 6.60 -20.87 16.46
N LEU A 397 5.94 -21.83 15.81
CA LEU A 397 5.27 -22.94 16.48
C LEU A 397 6.25 -23.80 17.28
N ASN A 398 7.43 -24.11 16.73
CA ASN A 398 8.44 -24.92 17.41
C ASN A 398 9.02 -24.21 18.65
N GLU A 399 9.25 -22.91 18.56
CA GLU A 399 9.87 -22.14 19.65
C GLU A 399 8.87 -21.73 20.73
N HIS A 400 7.67 -21.28 20.34
CA HIS A 400 6.70 -20.66 21.25
C HIS A 400 5.40 -21.47 21.43
N GLY A 401 5.16 -22.48 20.60
CA GLY A 401 3.95 -23.27 20.62
C GLY A 401 2.75 -22.59 19.93
N LEU A 402 1.58 -23.21 20.12
CA LEU A 402 0.30 -22.71 19.59
C LEU A 402 -0.22 -21.55 20.44
N THR A 403 -0.65 -20.49 19.77
CA THR A 403 -1.37 -19.37 20.36
C THR A 403 -2.87 -19.65 20.46
N GLU A 404 -3.61 -18.80 21.18
CA GLU A 404 -5.08 -18.89 21.21
C GLU A 404 -5.69 -18.81 19.79
N LYS A 405 -5.17 -17.93 18.93
CA LYS A 405 -5.63 -17.81 17.54
C LYS A 405 -5.40 -19.11 16.75
N ASP A 406 -4.27 -19.77 16.94
CA ASP A 406 -3.99 -21.05 16.26
C ASP A 406 -4.94 -22.15 16.75
N LEU A 407 -5.22 -22.21 18.05
CA LEU A 407 -6.16 -23.17 18.62
C LEU A 407 -7.59 -22.96 18.09
N ARG A 408 -8.04 -21.70 17.99
CA ARG A 408 -9.34 -21.37 17.37
C ARG A 408 -9.40 -21.79 15.90
N SER A 409 -8.29 -21.63 15.18
CA SER A 409 -8.14 -22.05 13.78
C SER A 409 -8.22 -23.57 13.64
N GLN A 410 -7.49 -24.33 14.47
CA GLN A 410 -7.52 -25.79 14.48
C GLN A 410 -8.88 -26.37 14.90
N ALA A 411 -9.58 -25.68 15.79
CA ALA A 411 -10.91 -26.09 16.23
C ALA A 411 -12.01 -25.78 15.19
N HIS A 412 -11.66 -25.14 14.06
CA HIS A 412 -12.61 -24.68 13.04
C HIS A 412 -13.77 -23.88 13.68
N GLU A 413 -13.44 -23.01 14.65
CA GLU A 413 -14.46 -22.28 15.40
C GLU A 413 -15.38 -21.49 14.46
N ALA A 414 -16.68 -21.53 14.71
CA ALA A 414 -17.66 -20.79 13.91
C ALA A 414 -17.35 -19.29 13.92
N PHE A 415 -17.13 -18.74 12.72
CA PHE A 415 -16.74 -17.35 12.52
C PHE A 415 -17.46 -16.76 11.29
N PRO A 416 -18.81 -16.66 11.35
CA PRO A 416 -19.60 -16.21 10.21
C PRO A 416 -19.42 -14.71 9.96
N PHE A 417 -19.55 -14.31 8.70
CA PHE A 417 -19.58 -12.90 8.33
C PHE A 417 -20.70 -12.15 9.04
N ARG A 418 -20.34 -11.03 9.70
CA ARG A 418 -21.29 -10.21 10.47
C ARG A 418 -21.73 -8.96 9.73
N GLY A 419 -21.08 -8.59 8.63
CA GLY A 419 -21.28 -7.33 7.93
C GLY A 419 -20.00 -6.51 7.86
N ASP A 420 -19.94 -5.55 6.93
CA ASP A 420 -18.72 -4.78 6.68
C ASP A 420 -18.40 -3.76 7.79
N HIS A 421 -19.39 -3.37 8.61
CA HIS A 421 -19.31 -2.26 9.59
C HIS A 421 -20.06 -2.52 10.89
N VAL A 422 -20.26 -3.78 11.30
CA VAL A 422 -21.01 -4.04 12.53
C VAL A 422 -20.21 -3.58 13.74
N PRO A 423 -20.76 -2.83 14.71
CA PRO A 423 -20.08 -2.55 15.96
C PRO A 423 -20.06 -3.81 16.86
N ASP A 424 -19.10 -4.71 16.66
CA ASP A 424 -18.78 -5.79 17.61
C ASP A 424 -17.84 -5.28 18.72
N PRO A 425 -18.20 -5.47 20.00
CA PRO A 425 -17.34 -5.16 21.15
C PRO A 425 -15.97 -5.85 21.13
N LYS A 426 -15.76 -6.93 20.35
CA LYS A 426 -14.47 -7.64 20.19
C LYS A 426 -13.58 -7.11 19.05
N GLY A 427 -14.10 -6.25 18.18
CA GLY A 427 -13.31 -5.65 17.09
C GLY A 427 -12.88 -6.62 15.96
N GLU A 428 -13.54 -7.77 15.80
CA GLU A 428 -13.23 -8.79 14.81
C GLU A 428 -14.17 -8.67 13.58
N PHE A 429 -13.73 -8.00 12.50
CA PHE A 429 -14.50 -7.84 11.24
C PHE A 429 -13.70 -8.31 10.04
N PRO A 430 -13.69 -9.62 9.75
CA PRO A 430 -13.13 -10.11 8.51
C PRO A 430 -13.95 -9.60 7.32
N PRO A 431 -13.31 -9.32 6.16
CA PRO A 431 -14.04 -9.08 4.93
C PRO A 431 -14.80 -10.34 4.51
N ARG A 432 -15.88 -10.18 3.74
CA ARG A 432 -16.71 -11.31 3.30
C ARG A 432 -15.89 -12.38 2.58
N ALA A 433 -14.93 -11.97 1.74
CA ALA A 433 -14.02 -12.86 1.03
C ALA A 433 -13.30 -13.84 1.98
N TRP A 434 -12.81 -13.33 3.11
CA TRP A 434 -12.10 -14.15 4.11
C TRP A 434 -12.99 -15.24 4.67
N THR A 435 -14.21 -14.87 5.08
CA THR A 435 -15.16 -15.85 5.64
C THR A 435 -15.62 -16.86 4.60
N LEU A 436 -15.77 -16.48 3.32
CA LEU A 436 -16.13 -17.40 2.25
C LEU A 436 -15.05 -18.45 2.02
N MET A 437 -13.79 -18.01 1.94
CA MET A 437 -12.61 -18.86 1.73
C MET A 437 -12.46 -19.91 2.84
N TRP A 438 -12.80 -19.54 4.07
CA TRP A 438 -12.72 -20.40 5.25
C TRP A 438 -14.07 -20.97 5.69
N HIS A 439 -15.07 -21.04 4.80
CA HIS A 439 -16.37 -21.66 5.08
C HIS A 439 -17.06 -21.17 6.37
N ASP A 440 -17.01 -19.86 6.62
CA ASP A 440 -17.55 -19.20 7.83
C ASP A 440 -16.96 -19.76 9.14
N THR A 441 -15.72 -20.25 9.10
CA THR A 441 -14.94 -20.70 10.27
C THR A 441 -13.65 -19.89 10.42
N TYR A 442 -13.10 -19.87 11.64
CA TYR A 442 -11.92 -19.07 11.96
C TYR A 442 -10.68 -19.64 11.28
N SER A 443 -9.81 -18.76 10.81
CA SER A 443 -8.48 -19.11 10.33
C SER A 443 -7.45 -18.09 10.78
N ASN A 444 -6.31 -18.59 11.26
CA ASN A 444 -5.12 -17.79 11.58
C ASN A 444 -4.03 -17.91 10.49
N LEU A 445 -4.34 -18.50 9.34
CA LEU A 445 -3.38 -18.66 8.24
C LEU A 445 -3.36 -17.44 7.34
N TYR A 446 -2.16 -17.00 6.96
CA TYR A 446 -1.88 -15.84 6.10
C TYR A 446 -0.52 -16.06 5.40
N GLY A 447 -0.05 -15.10 4.60
CA GLY A 447 1.25 -15.19 3.96
C GLY A 447 1.29 -16.33 2.94
N GLU A 448 2.34 -17.13 2.91
CA GLU A 448 2.49 -18.16 1.86
C GLU A 448 1.33 -19.18 1.77
N TRP A 449 0.54 -19.32 2.83
CA TRP A 449 -0.70 -20.12 2.84
C TRP A 449 -1.82 -19.55 1.98
N ILE A 450 -1.76 -18.27 1.60
CA ILE A 450 -2.76 -17.65 0.73
C ILE A 450 -2.15 -17.51 -0.67
N PRO A 451 -2.83 -18.01 -1.73
CA PRO A 451 -2.36 -17.90 -3.10
C PRO A 451 -2.04 -16.46 -3.50
N TRP A 452 -0.89 -16.25 -4.12
CA TRP A 452 -0.42 -14.92 -4.51
C TRP A 452 -1.39 -14.24 -5.49
N GLU A 453 -2.08 -15.03 -6.33
CA GLU A 453 -3.06 -14.56 -7.28
C GLU A 453 -4.20 -13.79 -6.60
N LEU A 454 -4.65 -14.24 -5.41
CA LEU A 454 -5.71 -13.58 -4.67
C LEU A 454 -5.33 -12.16 -4.23
N ARG A 455 -4.06 -11.96 -3.86
CA ARG A 455 -3.54 -10.64 -3.47
C ARG A 455 -3.52 -9.66 -4.63
N SER A 456 -3.22 -10.14 -5.84
CA SER A 456 -3.04 -9.29 -7.02
C SER A 456 -4.31 -8.52 -7.44
N TRP A 457 -5.50 -9.03 -7.11
CA TRP A 457 -6.78 -8.35 -7.33
C TRP A 457 -7.43 -7.85 -6.03
N GLY A 458 -6.73 -8.00 -4.90
CA GLY A 458 -7.08 -7.43 -3.61
C GLY A 458 -8.37 -7.98 -2.99
N TYR A 459 -8.54 -9.30 -3.01
CA TYR A 459 -9.75 -9.99 -2.54
C TYR A 459 -10.29 -9.54 -1.16
N VAL A 460 -9.40 -9.14 -0.24
CA VAL A 460 -9.76 -8.66 1.12
C VAL A 460 -10.38 -7.27 1.17
N PHE A 461 -10.22 -6.46 0.12
CA PHE A 461 -10.70 -5.07 0.12
C PHE A 461 -12.19 -4.97 -0.22
N TRP A 462 -12.70 -5.93 -0.97
CA TRP A 462 -14.02 -5.88 -1.58
C TRP A 462 -15.10 -5.89 -0.51
N ASP A 463 -16.06 -4.97 -0.64
CA ASP A 463 -17.23 -5.00 0.24
C ASP A 463 -18.10 -6.23 -0.05
N ALA A 464 -18.98 -6.57 0.89
CA ALA A 464 -19.78 -7.78 0.78
C ALA A 464 -20.70 -7.76 -0.44
N GLY A 465 -21.23 -6.59 -0.81
CA GLY A 465 -22.12 -6.44 -1.95
C GLY A 465 -21.42 -6.77 -3.26
N ARG A 466 -20.25 -6.18 -3.49
CA ARG A 466 -19.44 -6.47 -4.68
C ARG A 466 -18.90 -7.90 -4.65
N MET A 467 -18.43 -8.39 -3.50
CA MET A 467 -17.92 -9.76 -3.39
C MET A 467 -18.98 -10.79 -3.80
N GLU A 468 -20.21 -10.70 -3.27
CA GLU A 468 -21.29 -11.66 -3.58
C GLU A 468 -21.80 -11.56 -5.03
N THR A 469 -21.66 -10.40 -5.68
CA THR A 469 -22.21 -10.18 -7.02
C THR A 469 -21.19 -10.35 -8.14
N GLU A 470 -19.90 -10.05 -7.90
CA GLU A 470 -18.90 -9.93 -8.96
C GLU A 470 -17.68 -10.87 -8.79
N ALA A 471 -17.28 -11.23 -7.57
CA ALA A 471 -16.00 -11.94 -7.34
C ALA A 471 -16.08 -13.28 -6.62
N LYS A 472 -17.20 -13.64 -6.01
CA LYS A 472 -17.33 -14.86 -5.21
C LYS A 472 -16.92 -16.12 -5.98
N GLU A 473 -17.39 -16.26 -7.20
CA GLU A 473 -17.06 -17.42 -8.03
C GLU A 473 -15.56 -17.45 -8.38
N VAL A 474 -14.94 -16.28 -8.64
CA VAL A 474 -13.50 -16.17 -8.94
C VAL A 474 -12.69 -16.63 -7.73
N LEU A 475 -13.08 -16.13 -6.55
CA LEU A 475 -12.43 -16.41 -5.28
C LEU A 475 -12.45 -17.91 -4.96
N LEU A 476 -13.64 -18.52 -5.00
CA LEU A 476 -13.80 -19.95 -4.67
C LEU A 476 -13.06 -20.82 -5.69
N TRP A 477 -13.18 -20.54 -6.98
CA TRP A 477 -12.47 -21.30 -8.01
C TRP A 477 -10.94 -21.22 -7.85
N ARG A 478 -10.40 -20.04 -7.52
CA ARG A 478 -8.96 -19.87 -7.26
C ARG A 478 -8.50 -20.58 -6.01
N TRP A 479 -9.30 -20.50 -4.96
CA TRP A 479 -9.04 -21.21 -3.71
C TRP A 479 -9.01 -22.72 -3.94
N GLU A 480 -10.07 -23.29 -4.48
CA GLU A 480 -10.20 -24.74 -4.76
C GLU A 480 -9.10 -25.28 -5.68
N ARG A 481 -8.57 -24.47 -6.59
CA ARG A 481 -7.48 -24.90 -7.50
C ARG A 481 -6.09 -24.84 -6.85
N SER A 482 -5.95 -24.08 -5.79
CA SER A 482 -4.66 -23.89 -5.11
C SER A 482 -4.37 -24.99 -4.09
N PHE A 483 -5.41 -25.68 -3.63
CA PHE A 483 -5.36 -26.79 -2.68
C PHE A 483 -5.97 -28.04 -3.32
N ASP A 484 -5.62 -29.24 -2.85
CA ASP A 484 -6.31 -30.46 -3.28
C ASP A 484 -7.73 -30.50 -2.65
N GLU A 485 -8.73 -31.10 -3.31
CA GLU A 485 -10.15 -31.06 -2.90
C GLU A 485 -10.42 -31.49 -1.44
N ASP A 486 -9.57 -32.37 -0.89
CA ASP A 486 -9.69 -32.89 0.48
C ASP A 486 -8.65 -32.29 1.45
N TRP A 487 -7.91 -31.25 1.04
CA TRP A 487 -6.83 -30.67 1.83
C TRP A 487 -7.22 -29.30 2.40
N ASP A 488 -7.42 -29.24 3.72
CA ASP A 488 -7.50 -27.98 4.45
C ASP A 488 -6.12 -27.66 5.05
N PRO A 489 -5.49 -26.53 4.69
CA PRO A 489 -4.17 -26.17 5.22
C PRO A 489 -4.15 -25.98 6.75
N ARG A 490 -5.31 -25.78 7.40
CA ARG A 490 -5.41 -25.68 8.86
C ARG A 490 -5.18 -27.01 9.58
N ASP A 491 -5.26 -28.12 8.86
CA ASP A 491 -5.07 -29.46 9.40
C ASP A 491 -3.60 -29.92 9.33
N GLU A 492 -2.69 -29.16 8.69
CA GLU A 492 -1.28 -29.57 8.52
C GLU A 492 -0.46 -29.60 9.82
N TYR A 493 -0.84 -28.81 10.83
CA TYR A 493 -0.12 -28.71 12.10
C TYR A 493 -0.91 -29.38 13.22
N ASP A 494 -0.98 -30.72 13.18
CA ASP A 494 -1.62 -31.53 14.22
C ASP A 494 -0.83 -31.48 15.55
N LEU A 495 -1.57 -31.42 16.66
CA LEU A 495 -1.08 -31.39 18.05
C LEU A 495 -0.16 -32.58 18.40
N ALA A 496 -0.25 -33.68 17.64
CA ALA A 496 0.56 -34.88 17.84
C ALA A 496 2.05 -34.64 17.54
N ASP A 497 2.39 -33.87 16.50
CA ASP A 497 3.78 -33.66 16.08
C ASP A 497 4.51 -32.64 16.98
N VAL A 498 3.81 -31.61 17.45
CA VAL A 498 4.40 -30.60 18.36
C VAL A 498 4.68 -31.19 19.75
N ARG A 499 3.87 -32.15 20.22
CA ARG A 499 4.12 -32.86 21.48
C ARG A 499 5.22 -33.92 21.39
N ALA A 500 5.53 -34.44 20.21
CA ALA A 500 6.59 -35.43 20.00
C ALA A 500 8.00 -34.82 19.98
N ILE A 501 8.10 -33.49 19.86
CA ILE A 501 9.37 -32.74 19.81
C ILE A 501 9.78 -32.18 21.20
N ARG A 502 8.87 -32.19 22.19
CA ARG A 502 9.16 -31.94 23.61
C ARG A 502 9.32 -33.24 24.39
#